data_AF-A0A963S8W3-F1
#
_entry.id   AF-A0A963S8W3-F1
#
_cell.length_a   1.000
_cell.length_b   1.000
_cell.length_c   1.000
_cell.angle_alpha   90.00
_cell.angle_beta   90.00
_cell.angle_gamma   90.00
#
_symmetry.space_group_name_H-M   'P 1'
#
loop_
_entity.id
_entity.type
_entity.pdbx_description
1 polymer ?
#
loop_
_entity_poly.entity_id
_entity_poly.type
_entity_poly.pdbx_seq_one_letter_code
_entity_poly.pdbx_strand_id
1 'polypeptide(L)'
;MAAQLKLIQEGKEKSVDREKALEAALAQIDRAFGKGSAMKLGSKETMQVEAISTGSLGLDIALGIGGLPKGRVIEVYGPESSG
;
A
#
# COMPACT_ATOMS: atom_id res chain seq x y z
N MET A 1 43.75 23.32 32.75
CA MET A 1 42.64 22.36 32.62
C MET A 1 41.77 22.80 31.47
N ALA A 2 41.83 22.12 30.32
CA ALA A 2 40.93 22.39 29.20
C ALA A 2 39.75 21.41 29.30
N ALA A 3 38.54 21.94 29.44
CA ALA A 3 37.32 21.13 29.42
C ALA A 3 37.06 20.64 27.99
N GLN A 4 37.09 19.33 27.80
CA GLN A 4 36.78 18.69 26.53
C GLN A 4 35.25 18.55 26.41
N LEU A 5 34.64 19.37 25.54
CA LEU A 5 33.21 19.31 25.23
C LEU A 5 32.93 18.02 24.43
N LYS A 6 32.19 17.09 25.03
CA LYS A 6 31.70 15.87 24.38
C LYS A 6 30.43 16.22 23.61
N LEU A 7 30.46 16.06 22.29
CA LEU A 7 29.30 16.20 21.41
C LEU A 7 28.27 15.11 21.75
N ILE A 8 27.09 15.51 22.21
CA ILE A 8 25.96 14.61 22.50
C ILE A 8 25.29 14.25 21.16
N GLN A 9 25.64 13.09 20.60
CA GLN A 9 25.01 12.52 19.40
C GLN A 9 23.74 11.71 19.74
N GLU A 10 22.93 12.15 20.71
CA GLU A 10 21.74 11.39 21.19
C GLU A 10 20.64 11.16 20.13
N GLY A 11 20.63 11.96 19.06
CA GLY A 11 19.58 11.90 18.03
C GLY A 11 19.75 10.77 17.01
N LYS A 12 20.98 10.29 16.77
CA LYS A 12 21.27 9.36 15.67
C LYS A 12 21.17 7.88 16.08
N GLU A 13 21.46 7.55 17.34
CA GLU A 13 21.28 6.18 17.86
C GLU A 13 19.81 5.84 18.08
N LYS A 14 19.01 6.77 18.63
CA LYS A 14 17.57 6.57 18.86
C LYS A 14 16.78 6.30 17.57
N SER A 15 17.16 6.90 16.44
CA SER A 15 16.49 6.66 15.16
C SER A 15 16.77 5.25 14.63
N VAL A 16 18.02 4.78 14.75
CA VAL A 16 18.43 3.43 14.29
C VAL A 16 17.76 2.33 15.12
N ASP A 17 17.67 2.51 16.44
CA ASP A 17 16.98 1.53 17.29
C ASP A 17 15.47 1.49 17.04
N ARG A 18 14.86 2.64 16.75
CA ARG A 18 13.44 2.72 16.39
C ARG A 18 13.14 2.02 15.06
N GLU A 19 14.02 2.17 14.07
CA GLU A 19 13.88 1.49 12.78
C GLU A 19 14.00 -0.04 12.92
N LYS A 20 14.99 -0.52 13.68
CA LYS A 20 15.14 -1.96 13.97
C LYS A 20 13.93 -2.54 14.69
N ALA A 21 13.41 -1.83 15.69
CA ALA A 21 12.22 -2.27 16.43
C ALA A 21 10.98 -2.32 15.52
N LEU A 22 10.85 -1.36 14.62
CA LEU A 22 9.77 -1.32 13.63
C LEU A 22 9.86 -2.49 12.64
N GLU A 23 11.04 -2.78 12.11
CA GLU A 23 11.25 -3.93 11.21
C GLU A 23 10.97 -5.26 11.90
N ALA A 24 11.41 -5.43 13.15
CA ALA A 24 11.12 -6.63 13.93
C ALA A 24 9.60 -6.82 14.16
N ALA A 25 8.88 -5.73 14.47
CA ALA A 25 7.43 -5.78 14.64
C ALA A 25 6.70 -6.12 13.33
N LEU A 26 7.13 -5.53 12.20
CA LEU A 26 6.58 -5.86 10.88
C LEU A 26 6.82 -7.34 10.51
N ALA A 27 8.01 -7.87 10.80
CA ALA A 27 8.32 -9.28 10.58
C ALA A 27 7.46 -10.22 11.45
N GLN A 28 7.14 -9.82 12.68
CA GLN A 28 6.22 -10.57 13.54
C GLN A 28 4.79 -10.58 12.97
N ILE A 29 4.32 -9.44 12.45
CA ILE A 29 3.00 -9.33 11.81
C ILE A 29 2.94 -10.23 10.57
N ASP A 30 3.95 -10.20 9.70
CA ASP A 30 4.00 -11.05 8.51
C ASP A 30 4.02 -12.55 8.85
N ARG A 31 4.71 -12.95 9.93
CA ARG A 31 4.73 -14.35 10.38
C ARG A 31 3.39 -14.81 10.93
N ALA A 32 2.69 -13.95 11.66
CA ALA A 32 1.43 -14.30 12.32
C ALA A 32 0.23 -14.27 11.36
N PHE A 33 0.21 -13.34 10.40
CA PHE A 33 -0.98 -13.05 9.59
C PHE A 33 -0.76 -13.27 8.08
N GLY A 34 0.48 -13.58 7.67
CA GLY A 34 0.87 -13.76 6.27
C GLY A 34 1.56 -12.53 5.69
N LYS A 35 2.35 -12.74 4.63
CA LYS A 35 3.12 -11.66 3.98
C LYS A 35 2.21 -10.55 3.47
N GLY A 36 2.56 -9.31 3.76
CA GLY A 36 1.83 -8.12 3.28
C GLY A 36 0.65 -7.73 4.17
N SER A 37 0.57 -8.30 5.38
CA SER A 37 -0.45 -7.94 6.38
C SER A 37 -0.26 -6.52 6.93
N ALA A 38 0.98 -6.01 6.94
CA ALA A 38 1.27 -4.61 7.21
C ALA A 38 2.40 -4.13 6.29
N MET A 39 2.16 -3.01 5.59
CA MET A 39 3.15 -2.42 4.68
C MET A 39 3.08 -0.91 4.71
N LYS A 40 4.17 -0.25 4.28
CA LYS A 40 4.19 1.21 4.17
C LYS A 40 3.19 1.66 3.08
N LEU A 41 2.41 2.68 3.38
CA LEU A 41 1.53 3.29 2.37
C LEU A 41 2.40 3.82 1.22
N GLY A 42 2.14 3.35 -0.01
CA GLY A 42 2.95 3.69 -1.19
C GLY A 42 4.13 2.75 -1.48
N SER A 43 4.43 1.75 -0.62
CA SER A 43 5.42 0.71 -0.94
C SER A 43 4.86 -0.41 -1.83
N LYS A 44 3.75 -0.16 -2.51
CA LYS A 44 3.16 -1.07 -3.50
C LYS A 44 3.73 -0.72 -4.87
N GLU A 45 4.32 -1.71 -5.54
CA GLU A 45 4.10 -1.82 -6.98
C GLU A 45 2.59 -1.74 -7.21
N THR A 46 2.16 -0.95 -8.20
CA THR A 46 0.75 -0.82 -8.57
C THR A 46 0.10 -2.19 -8.50
N MET A 47 -0.82 -2.38 -7.54
CA MET A 47 -1.49 -3.68 -7.39
C MET A 47 -2.15 -3.95 -8.74
N GLN A 48 -1.65 -4.92 -9.50
CA GLN A 48 -2.22 -5.28 -10.79
C GLN A 48 -3.59 -5.89 -10.49
N VAL A 49 -4.62 -5.05 -10.56
CA VAL A 49 -6.00 -5.48 -10.41
C VAL A 49 -6.39 -6.08 -11.74
N GLU A 50 -6.65 -7.38 -11.74
CA GLU A 50 -7.19 -8.05 -12.91
C GLU A 50 -8.57 -7.46 -13.24
N ALA A 51 -8.81 -7.14 -14.51
CA ALA A 51 -10.07 -6.59 -14.99
C ALA A 51 -10.81 -7.58 -15.90
N ILE A 52 -12.14 -7.53 -15.89
CA ILE A 52 -13.04 -8.28 -16.78
C ILE A 52 -13.66 -7.26 -17.74
N SER A 53 -13.57 -7.49 -19.06
CA SER A 53 -14.17 -6.61 -20.06
C SER A 53 -15.67 -6.43 -19.82
N THR A 54 -16.16 -5.19 -19.99
CA THR A 54 -17.58 -4.84 -19.93
C THR A 54 -18.36 -5.30 -21.16
N GLY A 55 -17.69 -5.78 -22.22
CA GLY A 55 -18.29 -6.05 -23.53
C GLY A 55 -18.43 -4.81 -24.42
N SER A 56 -18.16 -3.61 -23.89
CA SER A 56 -18.11 -2.36 -24.63
C SER A 56 -16.68 -1.82 -24.63
N LEU A 57 -16.04 -1.81 -25.80
CA LEU A 57 -14.65 -1.32 -25.94
C LEU A 57 -14.50 0.14 -25.46
N GLY A 58 -15.50 0.98 -25.74
CA GLY A 58 -15.48 2.38 -25.31
C GLY A 58 -15.51 2.51 -23.79
N LEU A 59 -16.30 1.67 -23.11
CA LEU A 59 -16.38 1.68 -21.66
C LEU A 59 -15.12 1.10 -21.01
N ASP A 60 -14.56 0.03 -21.57
CA ASP A 60 -13.31 -0.58 -21.10
C ASP A 60 -12.13 0.42 -21.15
N ILE A 61 -12.06 1.21 -22.23
CA ILE A 61 -11.07 2.28 -22.38
C ILE A 61 -11.34 3.40 -21.37
N ALA A 62 -12.59 3.84 -21.21
CA ALA A 62 -12.95 4.92 -20.30
C ALA A 62 -12.64 4.59 -18.83
N LEU A 63 -12.78 3.31 -18.44
CA LEU A 63 -12.40 2.81 -17.11
C LEU A 63 -10.88 2.80 -16.89
N GLY A 64 -10.06 2.88 -17.94
CA GLY A 64 -8.60 3.00 -17.89
C GLY A 64 -7.84 1.72 -17.50
N ILE A 65 -8.53 0.78 -16.86
CA ILE A 65 -7.98 -0.54 -16.46
C ILE A 65 -8.43 -1.68 -17.41
N GLY A 66 -9.16 -1.35 -18.47
CA GLY A 66 -9.63 -2.33 -19.45
C GLY A 66 -10.88 -3.12 -19.04
N GLY A 67 -11.64 -2.65 -18.05
CA GLY A 67 -12.91 -3.25 -17.66
C GLY A 67 -13.22 -3.13 -16.16
N LEU A 68 -14.05 -4.05 -15.67
CA LEU A 68 -14.51 -4.14 -14.29
C LEU A 68 -13.47 -4.84 -13.39
N PRO A 69 -13.06 -4.27 -12.24
CA PRO A 69 -12.02 -4.83 -11.38
C PRO A 69 -12.50 -6.09 -10.62
N LYS A 70 -11.74 -7.18 -10.69
CA LYS A 70 -12.02 -8.40 -9.92
C LYS A 70 -11.83 -8.18 -8.41
N GLY A 71 -12.67 -8.86 -7.62
CA GLY A 71 -12.62 -8.80 -6.16
C GLY A 71 -13.08 -7.47 -5.56
N ARG A 72 -13.84 -6.68 -6.33
CA ARG A 72 -14.42 -5.41 -5.91
C ARG A 72 -15.93 -5.41 -6.13
N VAL A 73 -16.62 -4.60 -5.33
CA VAL A 73 -18.05 -4.34 -5.51
C VAL A 73 -18.22 -3.22 -6.53
N ILE A 74 -19.16 -3.39 -7.45
CA ILE A 74 -19.45 -2.47 -8.54
C ILE A 74 -20.95 -2.17 -8.51
N GLU A 75 -21.30 -0.89 -8.62
CA GLU A 75 -22.67 -0.41 -8.71
C GLU A 75 -22.91 0.16 -10.11
N VAL A 76 -24.01 -0.24 -10.74
CA VAL A 76 -24.49 0.30 -12.02
C VAL A 76 -25.90 0.82 -11.77
N TYR A 77 -26.13 2.09 -12.05
CA TYR A 77 -27.43 2.73 -11.86
C TYR A 77 -27.87 3.42 -13.15
N GLY A 78 -29.19 3.52 -13.35
CA GLY A 78 -29.77 4.18 -14.50
C GLY A 78 -31.30 4.20 -14.47
N PRO A 79 -31.92 4.96 -15.38
CA PRO A 79 -33.37 4.95 -15.58
C PRO A 79 -33.93 3.57 -15.95
N GLU A 80 -35.25 3.41 -15.89
CA GLU A 80 -35.91 2.21 -16.42
C GLU A 80 -35.54 2.03 -17.91
N SER A 81 -35.24 0.78 -18.29
CA SER A 81 -34.79 0.43 -19.65
C SER A 81 -33.45 1.04 -20.10
N SER A 82 -32.56 1.44 -19.19
CA SER A 82 -31.26 2.07 -19.54
C SER A 82 -30.16 1.11 -19.99
N GLY A 83 -30.36 -0.20 -19.80
CA GLY A 83 -29.38 -1.24 -20.10
C GLY A 83 -29.79 -2.04 -21.31
#